data_AF-A0A428V080-F1
#
_entry.id   AF-A0A428V080-F1
#
_cell.length_a   1.000
_cell.length_b   1.000
_cell.length_c   1.000
_cell.angle_alpha   90.00
_cell.angle_beta   90.00
_cell.angle_gamma   90.00
#
_symmetry.space_group_name_H-M   'P 1'
#
loop_
_entity.id
_entity.type
_entity.pdbx_description
1 polymer ?
#
loop_
_entity_poly.entity_id
_entity_poly.type
_entity_poly.pdbx_seq_one_letter_code
_entity_poly.pdbx_strand_id
1 'polypeptide(L)'
;MVSCLPTWPLALFGVIEPAMLVWAYINFLMDPFKYFADQAPFFAATDEHFTPQAVALSWQMANVLLLLAPIALICCWTQHREIAIGYLIAVGFADFGHIYAIYRAGPEYFWDVSAWNDMTWGNVGVSAFLNANRWLTVLGLFGKVGSVDRAKKTV
;
A
#
# COMPACT_ATOMS: atom_id res chain seq x y z
N MET A 1 5.31 16.18 -20.07
CA MET A 1 4.50 15.88 -18.87
C MET A 1 5.43 15.36 -17.79
N VAL A 2 5.05 15.34 -16.50
CA VAL A 2 5.93 14.81 -15.42
C VAL A 2 5.61 13.34 -15.10
N SER A 3 4.34 12.92 -15.22
CA SER A 3 3.94 11.49 -15.20
C SER A 3 3.21 11.06 -16.48
N CYS A 4 3.25 9.77 -16.80
CA CYS A 4 2.46 9.10 -17.85
C CYS A 4 1.13 8.53 -17.35
N LEU A 5 0.87 8.58 -16.03
CA LEU A 5 -0.38 8.14 -15.42
C LEU A 5 -1.49 9.19 -15.62
N PRO A 6 -2.77 8.77 -15.75
CA PRO A 6 -3.90 9.70 -15.69
C PRO A 6 -3.99 10.39 -14.32
N THR A 7 -4.69 11.52 -14.25
CA THR A 7 -4.74 12.39 -13.06
C THR A 7 -5.15 11.66 -11.78
N TRP A 8 -6.21 10.84 -11.83
CA TRP A 8 -6.69 10.12 -10.65
C TRP A 8 -5.67 9.07 -10.15
N PRO A 9 -5.19 8.13 -10.99
CA PRO A 9 -4.14 7.20 -10.58
C PRO A 9 -2.85 7.88 -10.10
N LEU A 10 -2.46 9.01 -10.70
CA LEU A 10 -1.30 9.77 -10.25
C LEU A 10 -1.52 10.38 -8.86
N ALA A 11 -2.68 10.97 -8.60
CA ALA A 11 -3.02 11.51 -7.29
C ALA A 11 -3.04 10.41 -6.22
N LEU A 12 -3.64 9.27 -6.54
CA LEU A 12 -3.76 8.16 -5.62
C LEU A 12 -2.41 7.50 -5.32
N PHE A 13 -1.71 7.01 -6.34
CA PHE A 13 -0.50 6.20 -6.17
C PHE A 13 0.78 7.03 -6.09
N GLY A 14 0.79 8.23 -6.69
CA GLY A 14 1.94 9.13 -6.69
C GLY A 14 1.94 10.16 -5.57
N VAL A 15 0.86 10.30 -4.78
CA VAL A 15 0.78 11.29 -3.69
C VAL A 15 0.17 10.70 -2.43
N ILE A 16 -1.06 10.19 -2.50
CA ILE A 16 -1.79 9.72 -1.31
C ILE A 16 -1.13 8.46 -0.73
N GLU A 17 -0.87 7.45 -1.55
CA GLU A 17 -0.21 6.22 -1.13
C GLU A 17 1.17 6.44 -0.47
N PRO A 18 2.14 7.14 -1.10
CA PRO A 18 3.43 7.38 -0.45
C PRO A 18 3.31 8.20 0.84
N ALA A 19 2.35 9.13 0.94
CA ALA A 19 2.08 9.83 2.19
C ALA A 19 1.55 8.89 3.27
N MET A 20 0.63 7.96 2.93
CA MET A 20 0.14 6.94 3.86
C MET A 20 1.25 5.99 4.32
N LEU A 21 2.16 5.59 3.43
CA LEU A 21 3.31 4.75 3.77
C LEU A 21 4.26 5.44 4.77
N VAL A 22 4.58 6.72 4.53
CA VAL A 22 5.37 7.52 5.48
C VAL A 22 4.62 7.71 6.80
N TRP A 23 3.31 7.94 6.76
CA TRP A 23 2.49 8.07 7.96
C TRP A 23 2.48 6.78 8.78
N ALA A 24 2.33 5.62 8.14
CA ALA A 24 2.39 4.32 8.82
C ALA A 24 3.78 4.08 9.46
N TYR A 25 4.86 4.46 8.79
CA TYR A 25 6.21 4.43 9.36
C TYR A 25 6.35 5.34 10.59
N ILE A 26 5.81 6.57 10.55
CA ILE A 26 5.82 7.47 11.70
C ILE A 26 5.02 6.89 12.87
N ASN A 27 3.84 6.31 12.63
CA ASN A 27 3.05 5.67 13.68
C ASN A 27 3.82 4.52 14.34
N PHE A 28 4.53 3.72 13.55
CA PHE A 28 5.42 2.68 14.09
C PHE A 28 6.51 3.27 14.98
N LEU A 29 7.19 4.35 14.57
CA LEU A 29 8.24 4.96 15.39
C LEU A 29 7.73 5.54 16.72
N MET A 30 6.49 6.01 16.74
CA MET A 30 5.87 6.58 17.95
C MET A 30 5.59 5.49 19.00
N ASP A 31 5.12 4.31 18.57
CA ASP A 31 4.85 3.19 19.47
C ASP A 31 4.97 1.83 18.72
N PRO A 32 6.17 1.24 18.68
CA PRO A 32 6.40 -0.03 17.99
C PRO A 32 5.60 -1.19 18.58
N PHE A 33 5.36 -1.18 19.90
CA PHE A 33 4.61 -2.23 20.57
C PHE A 33 3.14 -2.17 20.18
N LYS A 34 2.54 -0.97 20.23
CA LYS A 34 1.16 -0.77 19.77
C LYS A 34 1.00 -1.14 18.31
N TYR A 35 1.95 -0.75 17.44
CA TYR A 35 1.91 -1.13 16.03
C TYR A 35 1.88 -2.65 15.84
N PHE A 36 2.65 -3.39 16.65
CA PHE A 36 2.65 -4.86 16.67
C PHE A 36 1.33 -5.44 17.21
N ALA A 37 0.87 -4.95 18.36
CA ALA A 37 -0.36 -5.43 19.01
C ALA A 37 -1.60 -5.20 18.13
N ASP A 38 -1.68 -4.03 17.49
CA ASP A 38 -2.80 -3.65 16.64
C ASP A 38 -2.93 -4.51 15.37
N GLN A 39 -1.93 -5.33 15.01
CA GLN A 39 -2.04 -6.30 13.91
C GLN A 39 -3.04 -7.43 14.20
N ALA A 40 -3.33 -7.69 15.48
CA ALA A 40 -4.28 -8.71 15.92
C ALA A 40 -5.15 -8.15 17.06
N PRO A 41 -6.12 -7.26 16.76
CA PRO A 41 -6.81 -6.43 17.77
C PRO A 41 -7.61 -7.21 18.81
N PHE A 42 -8.01 -8.45 18.53
CA PHE A 42 -8.77 -9.29 19.46
C PHE A 42 -7.86 -10.06 20.43
N PHE A 43 -6.55 -10.01 20.22
CA PHE A 43 -5.57 -10.57 21.14
C PHE A 43 -5.05 -9.48 22.08
N ALA A 44 -5.23 -9.67 23.39
CA ALA A 44 -4.71 -8.76 24.41
C ALA A 44 -3.19 -8.94 24.56
N ALA A 45 -2.44 -8.41 23.61
CA ALA A 45 -0.98 -8.46 23.65
C ALA A 45 -0.42 -7.71 24.86
N THR A 46 0.65 -8.27 25.42
CA THR A 46 1.46 -7.67 26.49
C THR A 46 2.91 -7.62 26.04
N ASP A 47 3.76 -6.87 26.75
CA ASP A 47 5.19 -6.74 26.42
C ASP A 47 5.92 -8.08 26.30
N GLU A 48 5.47 -9.12 27.03
CA GLU A 48 6.03 -10.47 26.95
C GLU A 48 5.86 -11.11 25.55
N HIS A 49 4.83 -10.70 24.80
CA HIS A 49 4.57 -11.17 23.44
C HIS A 49 5.44 -10.45 22.41
N PHE A 50 5.97 -9.27 22.74
CA PHE A 50 6.86 -8.51 21.87
C PHE A 50 8.32 -8.99 22.02
N THR A 51 8.48 -10.27 21.77
CA THR A 51 9.76 -10.99 21.78
C THR A 51 10.78 -10.35 20.83
N PRO A 52 12.10 -10.62 21.00
CA PRO A 52 13.12 -10.09 20.09
C PRO A 52 12.86 -10.38 18.60
N GLN A 53 12.25 -11.52 18.28
CA GLN A 53 11.85 -11.90 16.93
C GLN A 53 10.72 -11.00 16.41
N ALA A 54 9.70 -10.75 17.24
CA ALA A 54 8.61 -9.85 16.90
C ALA A 54 9.10 -8.41 16.70
N VAL A 55 9.98 -7.92 17.59
CA VAL A 55 10.64 -6.62 17.46
C VAL A 55 11.37 -6.52 16.12
N ALA A 56 12.24 -7.48 15.80
CA ALA A 56 13.02 -7.46 14.57
C ALA A 56 12.13 -7.47 13.31
N LEU A 57 11.08 -8.29 13.29
CA LEU A 57 10.14 -8.35 12.15
C LEU A 57 9.31 -7.08 12.01
N SER A 58 8.85 -6.47 13.11
CA SER A 58 8.10 -5.21 13.06
C SER A 58 8.98 -4.05 12.54
N TRP A 59 10.25 -3.99 12.96
CA TRP A 59 11.21 -3.02 12.42
C TRP A 59 11.52 -3.22 10.94
N GLN A 60 11.63 -4.48 10.50
CA GLN A 60 11.80 -4.79 9.07
C GLN A 60 10.57 -4.37 8.26
N MET A 61 9.35 -4.61 8.78
CA MET A 61 8.13 -4.14 8.14
C MET A 61 8.09 -2.61 8.02
N ALA A 62 8.42 -1.90 9.11
CA ALA A 62 8.50 -0.44 9.09
C ALA A 62 9.53 0.06 8.07
N ASN A 63 10.69 -0.59 7.96
CA ASN A 63 11.69 -0.27 6.95
C ASN A 63 11.16 -0.46 5.52
N VAL A 64 10.38 -1.53 5.26
CA VAL A 64 9.74 -1.76 3.96
C VAL A 64 8.73 -0.67 3.63
N LEU A 65 7.93 -0.19 4.59
CA LEU A 65 7.01 0.93 4.36
C LEU A 65 7.76 2.20 3.94
N LEU A 66 8.85 2.52 4.66
CA LEU A 66 9.70 3.66 4.31
C LEU A 66 10.36 3.50 2.94
N LEU A 67 10.75 2.29 2.56
CA LEU A 67 11.33 1.99 1.23
C LEU A 67 10.29 2.12 0.11
N LEU A 68 9.05 1.66 0.33
CA LEU A 68 8.02 1.67 -0.70
C LEU A 68 7.54 3.10 -1.04
N ALA A 69 7.58 4.04 -0.10
CA ALA A 69 7.19 5.42 -0.34
C ALA A 69 7.99 6.12 -1.47
N PRO A 70 9.34 6.17 -1.44
CA PRO A 70 10.12 6.74 -2.53
C PRO A 70 10.04 5.90 -3.81
N ILE A 71 9.89 4.57 -3.72
CA ILE A 71 9.67 3.73 -4.91
C ILE A 71 8.36 4.13 -5.61
N ALA A 72 7.28 4.33 -4.86
CA ALA A 72 6.00 4.80 -5.39
C ALA A 72 6.16 6.14 -6.11
N LEU A 73 6.88 7.09 -5.50
CA LEU A 73 7.18 8.38 -6.13
C LEU A 73 7.92 8.20 -7.46
N ILE A 74 9.01 7.43 -7.48
CA ILE A 74 9.83 7.21 -8.67
C ILE A 74 9.01 6.53 -9.78
N CYS A 75 8.24 5.50 -9.44
CA CYS A 75 7.52 4.69 -10.41
C CYS A 75 6.22 5.33 -10.89
N CYS A 76 5.58 6.19 -10.10
CA CYS A 76 4.37 6.91 -10.51
C CYS A 76 4.69 8.24 -11.21
N TRP A 77 5.77 8.94 -10.83
CA TRP A 77 6.21 10.19 -11.47
C TRP A 77 7.21 9.95 -12.60
N THR A 78 6.91 8.98 -13.47
CA THR A 78 7.73 8.63 -14.64
C THR A 78 6.97 8.85 -15.94
N GLN A 79 7.70 9.17 -17.02
CA GLN A 79 7.16 9.17 -18.39
C GLN A 79 7.16 7.78 -19.03
N HIS A 80 7.85 6.81 -18.43
CA HIS A 80 8.00 5.46 -18.93
C HIS A 80 6.81 4.58 -18.55
N ARG A 81 5.94 4.31 -19.53
CA ARG A 81 4.71 3.53 -19.34
C ARG A 81 4.98 2.15 -18.77
N GLU A 82 6.03 1.49 -19.25
CA GLU A 82 6.44 0.16 -18.82
C GLU A 82 6.81 0.12 -17.33
N ILE A 83 7.43 1.18 -16.81
CA ILE A 83 7.79 1.30 -15.39
C ILE A 83 6.51 1.48 -14.56
N ALA A 84 5.64 2.42 -14.95
CA ALA A 84 4.41 2.68 -14.22
C ALA A 84 3.48 1.46 -14.19
N ILE A 85 3.27 0.79 -15.34
CA ILE A 85 2.44 -0.42 -15.40
C ILE A 85 3.09 -1.57 -14.61
N GLY A 86 4.39 -1.80 -14.78
CA GLY A 86 5.11 -2.86 -14.06
C GLY A 86 5.01 -2.68 -12.55
N TYR A 87 5.18 -1.45 -12.06
CA TYR A 87 5.00 -1.11 -10.66
C TYR A 87 3.57 -1.37 -10.16
N LEU A 88 2.54 -0.88 -10.87
CA LEU A 88 1.14 -1.08 -10.47
C LEU A 88 0.77 -2.57 -10.41
N ILE A 89 1.28 -3.40 -11.33
CA ILE A 89 1.05 -4.84 -11.31
C ILE A 89 1.80 -5.48 -10.13
N ALA A 90 3.08 -5.14 -9.93
CA ALA A 90 3.90 -5.71 -8.87
C ALA A 90 3.32 -5.42 -7.48
N VAL A 91 2.95 -4.16 -7.21
CA VAL A 91 2.34 -3.80 -5.92
C VAL A 91 0.90 -4.31 -5.83
N GLY A 92 0.18 -4.41 -6.95
CA GLY A 92 -1.12 -5.08 -7.00
C GLY A 92 -1.06 -6.54 -6.51
N PHE A 93 0.01 -7.27 -6.81
CA PHE A 93 0.20 -8.59 -6.20
C PHE A 93 0.60 -8.51 -4.72
N ALA A 94 1.39 -7.52 -4.32
CA ALA A 94 1.79 -7.32 -2.93
C ALA A 94 0.59 -6.98 -2.02
N ASP A 95 -0.42 -6.24 -2.52
CA ASP A 95 -1.64 -5.91 -1.78
C ASP A 95 -2.37 -7.19 -1.30
N PHE A 96 -2.40 -8.25 -2.12
CA PHE A 96 -2.97 -9.53 -1.69
C PHE A 96 -2.17 -10.18 -0.56
N GLY A 97 -0.86 -9.96 -0.52
CA GLY A 97 0.00 -10.41 0.57
C GLY A 97 -0.39 -9.77 1.91
N HIS A 98 -0.67 -8.46 1.93
CA HIS A 98 -1.15 -7.75 3.12
C HIS A 98 -2.47 -8.32 3.64
N ILE A 99 -3.45 -8.44 2.74
CA ILE A 99 -4.80 -8.98 3.03
C ILE A 99 -4.69 -10.41 3.56
N TYR A 100 -3.87 -11.25 2.91
CA TYR A 100 -3.68 -12.64 3.30
C TYR A 100 -2.97 -12.77 4.64
N ALA A 101 -2.04 -11.88 4.99
CA ALA A 101 -1.36 -11.91 6.28
C ALA A 101 -2.35 -11.78 7.44
N ILE A 102 -3.33 -10.88 7.33
CA ILE A 102 -4.39 -10.73 8.35
C ILE A 102 -5.30 -11.95 8.40
N TYR A 103 -5.71 -12.48 7.24
CA TYR A 103 -6.47 -13.74 7.21
C TYR A 103 -5.71 -14.89 7.87
N ARG A 104 -4.38 -14.93 7.73
CA ARG A 104 -3.52 -15.94 8.36
C ARG A 104 -3.29 -15.73 9.84
N ALA A 105 -3.40 -14.50 10.34
CA ALA A 105 -3.41 -14.22 11.78
C ALA A 105 -4.67 -14.82 12.44
N GLY A 106 -5.78 -14.88 11.70
CA GLY A 106 -7.02 -15.54 12.10
C GLY A 106 -8.21 -15.06 11.24
N PRO A 107 -9.09 -15.95 10.76
CA PRO A 107 -10.25 -15.55 9.97
C PRO A 107 -11.16 -14.53 10.67
N GLU A 108 -11.24 -14.57 11.99
CA GLU A 108 -12.00 -13.64 12.81
C GLU A 108 -11.53 -12.19 12.62
N TYR A 109 -10.21 -11.94 12.60
CA TYR A 109 -9.65 -10.60 12.37
C TYR A 109 -9.98 -10.10 10.96
N PHE A 110 -10.15 -11.00 10.00
CA PHE A 110 -10.45 -10.67 8.62
C PHE A 110 -11.95 -10.46 8.37
N TRP A 111 -12.83 -11.27 8.94
CA TRP A 111 -14.26 -11.23 8.60
C TRP A 111 -15.09 -10.30 9.49
N ASP A 112 -14.64 -9.98 10.71
CA ASP A 112 -15.36 -9.07 11.60
C ASP A 112 -15.01 -7.59 11.31
N VAL A 113 -15.54 -7.08 10.20
CA VAL A 113 -15.34 -5.71 9.73
C VAL A 113 -15.79 -4.68 10.78
N SER A 114 -16.77 -5.02 11.62
CA SER A 114 -17.30 -4.12 12.65
C SER A 114 -16.32 -3.86 13.79
N ALA A 115 -15.37 -4.78 13.98
CA ALA A 115 -14.37 -4.72 15.03
C ALA A 115 -12.97 -4.34 14.52
N TRP A 116 -12.84 -3.97 13.24
CA TRP A 116 -11.57 -3.50 12.68
C TRP A 116 -11.11 -2.19 13.32
N ASN A 117 -9.90 -2.21 13.86
CA ASN A 117 -9.16 -1.01 14.24
C ASN A 117 -8.52 -0.35 13.00
N ASP A 118 -7.88 0.81 13.20
CA ASP A 118 -7.20 1.56 12.13
C ASP A 118 -6.16 0.70 11.38
N MET A 119 -5.44 -0.17 12.10
CA MET A 119 -4.43 -1.05 11.51
C MET A 119 -5.04 -2.09 10.57
N THR A 120 -6.16 -2.71 10.98
CA THR A 120 -6.85 -3.71 10.16
C THR A 120 -7.54 -3.06 8.97
N TRP A 121 -8.11 -1.87 9.14
CA TRP A 121 -8.60 -1.05 8.03
C TRP A 121 -7.50 -0.72 7.02
N GLY A 122 -6.31 -0.38 7.49
CA GLY A 122 -5.14 -0.15 6.63
C GLY A 122 -4.72 -1.41 5.87
N ASN A 123 -4.53 -2.52 6.58
CA ASN A 123 -4.02 -3.78 6.02
C ASN A 123 -5.00 -4.49 5.08
N VAL A 124 -6.31 -4.33 5.30
CA VAL A 124 -7.35 -5.02 4.51
C VAL A 124 -8.13 -4.04 3.66
N GLY A 125 -8.81 -3.09 4.27
CA GLY A 125 -9.72 -2.17 3.57
C GLY A 125 -9.00 -1.26 2.56
N VAL A 126 -7.98 -0.53 3.02
CA VAL A 126 -7.19 0.38 2.18
C VAL A 126 -6.43 -0.42 1.13
N SER A 127 -5.79 -1.53 1.50
CA SER A 127 -5.11 -2.42 0.54
C SER A 127 -6.06 -2.93 -0.55
N ALA A 128 -7.28 -3.38 -0.20
CA ALA A 128 -8.27 -3.82 -1.20
C ALA A 128 -8.72 -2.67 -2.13
N PHE A 129 -8.93 -1.47 -1.58
CA PHE A 129 -9.28 -0.29 -2.34
C PHE A 129 -8.16 0.11 -3.33
N LEU A 130 -6.92 0.18 -2.86
CA LEU A 130 -5.76 0.48 -3.70
C LEU A 130 -5.61 -0.58 -4.79
N ASN A 131 -5.74 -1.87 -4.44
CA ASN A 131 -5.63 -2.97 -5.37
C ASN A 131 -6.63 -2.86 -6.53
N ALA A 132 -7.90 -2.65 -6.21
CA ALA A 132 -8.95 -2.45 -7.21
C ALA A 132 -8.59 -1.29 -8.14
N ASN A 133 -8.18 -0.13 -7.58
CA ASN A 133 -7.77 1.01 -8.39
C ASN A 133 -6.54 0.73 -9.27
N ARG A 134 -5.59 -0.10 -8.82
CA ARG A 134 -4.41 -0.48 -9.64
C ARG A 134 -4.85 -1.27 -10.85
N TRP A 135 -5.66 -2.30 -10.67
CA TRP A 135 -6.17 -3.10 -11.78
C TRP A 135 -7.02 -2.28 -12.75
N LEU A 136 -7.91 -1.43 -12.23
CA LEU A 136 -8.70 -0.51 -13.05
C LEU A 136 -7.82 0.47 -13.84
N THR A 137 -6.70 0.93 -13.26
CA THR A 137 -5.71 1.76 -13.95
C THR A 137 -5.00 1.00 -15.06
N VAL A 138 -4.52 -0.22 -14.77
CA VAL A 138 -3.82 -1.09 -15.73
C VAL A 138 -4.73 -1.43 -16.91
N LEU A 139 -6.02 -1.69 -16.64
CA LEU A 139 -7.05 -1.94 -17.66
C LEU A 139 -7.47 -0.67 -18.43
N GLY A 140 -7.04 0.51 -17.98
CA GLY A 140 -7.25 1.79 -18.67
C GLY A 140 -8.60 2.45 -18.39
N LEU A 141 -9.30 2.09 -17.32
CA LEU A 141 -10.60 2.67 -16.98
C LEU A 141 -10.52 4.19 -16.71
N PHE A 142 -9.40 4.65 -16.16
CA PHE A 142 -9.14 6.07 -15.88
C PHE A 142 -8.44 6.80 -17.04
N GLY A 143 -8.34 6.15 -18.20
CA GLY A 143 -7.54 6.61 -19.34
C GLY A 143 -6.31 5.72 -19.57
N LYS A 144 -5.90 5.62 -20.84
CA LYS A 144 -4.74 4.81 -21.22
C LYS A 144 -3.44 5.44 -20.71
N VAL A 145 -2.70 4.72 -19.87
CA VAL A 145 -1.35 5.10 -19.42
C VAL A 145 -0.46 5.37 -20.64
N GLY A 146 0.19 6.55 -20.67
CA GLY A 146 1.05 6.98 -21.77
C GLY A 146 0.35 7.47 -23.04
N SER A 147 -0.98 7.64 -23.03
CA SER A 147 -1.74 8.06 -24.23
C SER A 147 -1.69 9.56 -24.55
N VAL A 148 -1.11 10.39 -23.67
CA VAL A 148 -1.26 11.85 -23.79
C VAL A 148 -0.41 12.46 -24.94
N ASP A 149 0.54 11.71 -25.50
CA ASP A 149 1.48 12.22 -26.53
C ASP A 149 1.26 11.68 -27.96
N ARG A 150 0.19 10.92 -28.25
CA ARG A 150 -0.09 10.46 -29.62
C ARG A 150 -1.07 11.31 -30.42
N ALA A 151 -1.72 12.29 -29.80
CA ALA A 151 -2.72 13.15 -30.46
C ALA A 151 -2.14 14.42 -31.11
N LYS A 152 -0.83 14.71 -30.95
CA LYS A 152 -0.20 15.96 -31.44
C LYS A 152 0.83 15.79 -32.57
N LYS A 153 0.94 14.61 -33.20
CA LYS A 153 1.89 14.36 -34.32
C LYS A 153 1.21 14.15 -35.68
N THR A 154 0.04 14.74 -35.90
CA THR A 154 -0.62 14.67 -37.21
C THR A 154 -1.27 16.01 -37.54
N VAL A 155 -0.43 17.02 -37.79
CA VAL A 155 -0.74 18.17 -38.66
C VAL A 155 0.54 18.51 -39.42
#